data_AF-A0A176YIA9-F1
#
_entry.id   AF-A0A176YIA9-F1
#
_cell.length_a   1.000
_cell.length_b   1.000
_cell.length_c   1.000
_cell.angle_alpha   90.00
_cell.angle_beta   90.00
_cell.angle_gamma   90.00
#
_symmetry.space_group_name_H-M   'P 1'
#
loop_
_entity.id
_entity.type
_entity.pdbx_description
1 polymer ?
#
loop_
_entity_poly.entity_id
_entity_poly.type
_entity_poly.pdbx_seq_one_letter_code
_entity_poly.pdbx_strand_id
1 'polypeptide(L)'
;MTDTFDFVVVGAGSGGCAAAGRLSEDAGTSMALLDAGSVALASGDAMKAPLIDPNFLGEEDDLESMLAGFKTTRRLMETPALHALQKDMFTAGVATDDDIRALLRERVDTVYHPVGTSRMGTDTMAVVDPALKVHGVEALRVVDASIMPTLIGGNTNARTIMIGEKAADMIRAEVRAS
;
A
#
# COMPACT_ATOMS: atom_id res chain seq x y z
N MET A 1 -13.18 -15.17 -12.80
CA MET A 1 -14.40 -14.80 -12.04
C MET A 1 -14.35 -13.30 -11.87
N THR A 2 -15.46 -12.58 -12.08
CA THR A 2 -15.55 -11.15 -11.76
C THR A 2 -15.95 -11.04 -10.30
N ASP A 3 -14.97 -10.81 -9.43
CA ASP A 3 -15.27 -10.47 -8.04
C ASP A 3 -16.02 -9.13 -8.03
N THR A 4 -17.07 -9.06 -7.20
CA THR A 4 -17.94 -7.89 -7.08
C THR A 4 -17.74 -7.30 -5.69
N PHE A 5 -17.44 -6.02 -5.61
CA PHE A 5 -17.25 -5.28 -4.36
C PHE A 5 -18.29 -4.17 -4.29
N ASP A 6 -18.73 -3.81 -3.08
CA ASP A 6 -19.63 -2.67 -2.86
C ASP A 6 -18.93 -1.34 -3.17
N PHE A 7 -17.61 -1.29 -2.91
CA PHE A 7 -16.77 -0.13 -3.21
C PHE A 7 -15.41 -0.55 -3.81
N VAL A 8 -14.93 0.23 -4.76
CA VAL A 8 -13.54 0.18 -5.22
C VAL A 8 -12.88 1.47 -4.76
N VAL A 9 -11.92 1.35 -3.86
CA VAL A 9 -11.06 2.45 -3.44
C VAL A 9 -9.81 2.38 -4.28
N VAL A 10 -9.57 3.36 -5.13
CA VAL A 10 -8.37 3.43 -5.96
C VAL A 10 -7.32 4.29 -5.23
N GLY A 11 -6.09 3.81 -5.12
CA GLY A 11 -5.00 4.48 -4.40
C GLY A 11 -4.78 3.98 -2.96
N ALA A 12 -3.58 3.51 -2.62
CA ALA A 12 -3.20 3.12 -1.25
C ALA A 12 -2.54 4.27 -0.44
N GLY A 13 -2.65 5.50 -0.93
CA GLY A 13 -2.19 6.70 -0.21
C GLY A 13 -3.02 7.03 1.03
N SER A 14 -2.65 8.08 1.78
CA SER A 14 -3.34 8.46 3.02
C SER A 14 -4.83 8.78 2.85
N GLY A 15 -5.25 9.27 1.66
CA GLY A 15 -6.66 9.50 1.31
C GLY A 15 -7.42 8.18 1.12
N GLY A 16 -6.87 7.27 0.32
CA GLY A 16 -7.44 5.93 0.10
C GLY A 16 -7.44 5.07 1.35
N CYS A 17 -6.38 5.09 2.18
CA CYS A 17 -6.37 4.42 3.49
C CYS A 17 -7.40 5.02 4.47
N ALA A 18 -7.59 6.35 4.48
CA ALA A 18 -8.60 6.98 5.33
C ALA A 18 -10.04 6.66 4.85
N ALA A 19 -10.27 6.67 3.54
CA ALA A 19 -11.55 6.29 2.95
C ALA A 19 -11.86 4.81 3.19
N ALA A 20 -10.92 3.91 2.87
CA ALA A 20 -11.02 2.48 3.13
C ALA A 20 -11.21 2.18 4.62
N GLY A 21 -10.46 2.87 5.50
CA GLY A 21 -10.61 2.75 6.95
C GLY A 21 -12.04 3.05 7.40
N ARG A 22 -12.61 4.20 7.00
CA ARG A 22 -13.98 4.60 7.38
C ARG A 22 -15.07 3.74 6.74
N LEU A 23 -14.89 3.34 5.49
CA LEU A 23 -15.83 2.44 4.82
C LEU A 23 -15.82 1.04 5.47
N SER A 24 -14.66 0.58 5.96
CA SER A 24 -14.52 -0.74 6.61
C SER A 24 -15.12 -0.81 8.00
N GLU A 25 -15.51 0.32 8.60
CA GLU A 25 -16.22 0.36 9.88
C GLU A 25 -17.63 -0.25 9.76
N ASP A 26 -18.19 -0.28 8.55
CA ASP A 26 -19.42 -1.02 8.25
C ASP A 26 -19.10 -2.45 7.81
N ALA A 27 -19.31 -3.40 8.71
CA ALA A 27 -19.11 -4.83 8.47
C ALA A 27 -20.02 -5.41 7.36
N GLY A 28 -21.02 -4.66 6.89
CA GLY A 28 -21.91 -5.03 5.78
C GLY A 28 -21.35 -4.70 4.40
N THR A 29 -20.18 -4.08 4.29
CA THR A 29 -19.60 -3.63 3.00
C THR A 29 -18.32 -4.38 2.64
N SER A 30 -18.17 -4.67 1.35
CA SER A 30 -17.00 -5.29 0.73
C SER A 30 -16.25 -4.28 -0.13
N MET A 31 -14.92 -4.30 -0.09
CA MET A 31 -14.10 -3.32 -0.80
C MET A 31 -12.89 -3.92 -1.49
N ALA A 32 -12.53 -3.35 -2.63
CA ALA A 32 -11.25 -3.54 -3.29
C ALA A 32 -10.41 -2.28 -3.17
N LEU A 33 -9.15 -2.40 -2.75
CA LEU A 33 -8.17 -1.31 -2.81
C LEU A 33 -7.31 -1.53 -4.06
N LEU A 34 -7.38 -0.63 -5.04
CA LEU A 34 -6.65 -0.72 -6.30
C LEU A 34 -5.59 0.37 -6.36
N ASP A 35 -4.36 0.01 -6.04
CA ASP A 35 -3.17 0.76 -6.40
C ASP A 35 -2.05 -0.28 -6.50
N ALA A 36 -1.75 -0.68 -7.73
CA ALA A 36 -0.94 -1.86 -7.99
C ALA A 36 0.19 -1.52 -8.95
N GLY A 37 1.39 -1.42 -8.40
CA GLY A 37 2.62 -1.50 -9.16
C GLY A 37 3.01 -2.94 -9.49
N SER A 38 4.22 -3.11 -10.02
CA SER A 38 4.80 -4.40 -10.34
C SER A 38 6.26 -4.50 -9.92
N VAL A 39 6.68 -5.73 -9.59
CA VAL A 39 8.08 -6.12 -9.47
C VAL A 39 8.28 -7.32 -10.39
N ALA A 40 9.21 -7.22 -11.33
CA ALA A 40 9.47 -8.26 -12.32
C ALA A 40 10.96 -8.54 -12.47
N LEU A 41 11.28 -9.76 -12.89
CA LEU A 41 12.65 -10.12 -13.23
C LEU A 41 13.09 -9.39 -14.50
N ALA A 42 14.24 -8.72 -14.45
CA ALA A 42 14.85 -8.10 -15.63
C ALA A 42 15.57 -9.11 -16.54
N SER A 43 15.83 -10.33 -16.04
CA SER A 43 16.46 -11.44 -16.76
C SER A 43 16.38 -12.74 -15.94
N GLY A 44 16.87 -13.85 -16.49
CA GLY A 44 17.07 -15.10 -15.74
C GLY A 44 18.27 -15.11 -14.78
N ASP A 45 19.10 -14.05 -14.76
CA ASP A 45 20.16 -13.88 -13.76
C ASP A 45 19.56 -13.30 -12.47
N ALA A 46 19.61 -14.09 -11.39
CA ALA A 46 19.09 -13.72 -10.07
C ALA A 46 19.85 -12.55 -9.41
N MET A 47 21.08 -12.25 -9.85
CA MET A 47 21.87 -11.13 -9.33
C MET A 47 21.54 -9.80 -10.01
N LYS A 48 20.79 -9.84 -11.12
CA LYS A 48 20.39 -8.62 -11.83
C LYS A 48 19.28 -7.91 -11.06
N ALA A 49 19.42 -6.59 -10.92
CA ALA A 49 18.39 -5.77 -10.29
C ALA A 49 17.02 -5.99 -10.98
N PRO A 50 15.93 -6.14 -10.20
CA PRO A 50 14.60 -6.31 -10.76
C PRO A 50 14.10 -5.02 -11.42
N LEU A 51 13.10 -5.17 -12.28
CA LEU A 51 12.28 -4.05 -12.74
C LEU A 51 11.25 -3.77 -11.66
N ILE A 52 11.22 -2.54 -11.16
CA ILE A 52 10.27 -2.09 -10.15
C ILE A 52 9.55 -0.89 -10.71
N ASP A 53 8.24 -1.01 -10.84
CA ASP A 53 7.36 0.09 -11.24
C ASP A 53 6.22 0.20 -10.23
N PRO A 54 6.28 1.14 -9.28
CA PRO A 54 5.21 1.35 -8.32
C PRO A 54 3.90 1.85 -8.96
N ASN A 55 3.92 2.31 -10.22
CA ASN A 55 2.80 2.93 -10.91
C ASN A 55 2.21 4.16 -10.16
N PHE A 56 3.07 5.01 -9.59
CA PHE A 56 2.62 6.17 -8.83
C PHE A 56 1.77 7.10 -9.68
N LEU A 57 0.60 7.48 -9.15
CA LEU A 57 -0.36 8.35 -9.84
C LEU A 57 -0.84 7.77 -11.17
N GLY A 58 -0.78 6.44 -11.32
CA GLY A 58 -1.24 5.73 -12.50
C GLY A 58 -2.75 5.81 -12.69
N GLU A 59 -3.49 6.02 -11.59
CA GLU A 59 -4.92 6.23 -11.60
C GLU A 59 -5.25 7.69 -11.24
N GLU A 60 -6.26 8.26 -11.91
CA GLU A 60 -6.62 9.69 -11.73
C GLU A 60 -7.02 10.00 -10.27
N ASP A 61 -7.70 9.05 -9.62
CA ASP A 61 -8.16 9.18 -8.23
C ASP A 61 -7.00 9.27 -7.22
N ASP A 62 -5.81 8.75 -7.54
CA ASP A 62 -4.61 8.87 -6.71
C ASP A 62 -4.21 10.33 -6.57
N LEU A 63 -4.14 11.01 -7.72
CA LEU A 63 -3.75 12.42 -7.78
C LEU A 63 -4.77 13.32 -7.09
N GLU A 64 -6.07 13.05 -7.29
CA GLU A 64 -7.14 13.82 -6.65
C GLU A 64 -7.15 13.61 -5.13
N SER A 65 -6.87 12.40 -4.66
CA SER A 65 -6.70 12.11 -3.22
C SER A 65 -5.52 12.89 -2.63
N MET A 66 -4.39 12.96 -3.35
CA MET A 66 -3.23 13.73 -2.91
C MET A 66 -3.48 15.23 -2.94
N LEU A 67 -4.20 15.75 -3.93
CA LEU A 67 -4.65 17.15 -4.00
C LEU A 67 -5.50 17.51 -2.76
N ALA A 68 -6.46 16.65 -2.40
CA ALA A 68 -7.28 16.84 -1.20
C ALA A 68 -6.43 16.81 0.09
N GLY A 69 -5.46 15.89 0.17
CA GLY A 69 -4.50 15.82 1.27
C GLY A 69 -3.62 17.06 1.38
N PHE A 70 -3.13 17.59 0.26
CA PHE A 70 -2.35 18.82 0.19
C PHE A 70 -3.16 20.01 0.70
N LYS A 71 -4.39 20.21 0.19
CA LYS A 71 -5.27 21.30 0.63
C LYS A 71 -5.60 21.21 2.12
N THR A 72 -5.85 19.99 2.61
CA THR A 72 -6.09 19.74 4.04
C THR A 72 -4.88 20.13 4.87
N THR A 73 -3.68 19.72 4.45
CA THR A 73 -2.43 20.07 5.13
C THR A 73 -2.19 21.57 5.13
N ARG A 74 -2.37 22.24 3.98
CA ARG A 74 -2.22 23.70 3.86
C ARG A 74 -3.15 24.44 4.83
N ARG A 75 -4.44 24.08 4.85
CA ARG A 75 -5.43 24.65 5.79
C ARG A 75 -5.04 24.43 7.26
N LEU A 76 -4.50 23.27 7.61
CA LEU A 76 -4.02 23.00 8.97
C LEU A 76 -2.83 23.88 9.32
N MET A 77 -1.87 24.01 8.42
CA MET A 77 -0.70 24.87 8.64
C MET A 77 -1.12 26.33 8.84
N GLU A 78 -2.14 26.83 8.14
CA GLU A 78 -2.68 28.19 8.26
C GLU A 78 -3.39 28.48 9.59
N THR A 79 -3.63 27.49 10.44
CA THR A 79 -4.23 27.72 11.76
C THR A 79 -3.31 28.60 12.65
N PRO A 80 -3.87 29.45 13.54
CA PRO A 80 -3.06 30.41 14.32
C PRO A 80 -1.89 29.80 15.10
N ALA A 81 -2.06 28.57 15.60
CA ALA A 81 -1.04 27.86 16.37
C ALA A 81 0.17 27.42 15.51
N LEU A 82 -0.06 27.12 14.23
CA LEU A 82 0.97 26.63 13.31
C LEU A 82 1.49 27.73 12.38
N HIS A 83 0.71 28.78 12.12
CA HIS A 83 1.03 29.84 11.18
C HIS A 83 2.37 30.53 11.51
N ALA A 84 2.64 30.79 12.79
CA ALA A 84 3.88 31.42 13.24
C ALA A 84 5.13 30.53 13.09
N LEU A 85 4.95 29.22 12.87
CA LEU A 85 6.04 28.24 12.73
C LEU A 85 6.32 27.88 11.27
N GLN A 86 5.56 28.44 10.32
CA GLN A 86 5.70 28.11 8.92
C GLN A 86 7.02 28.63 8.33
N LYS A 87 7.70 27.74 7.62
CA LYS A 87 8.75 28.10 6.67
C LYS A 87 8.47 27.35 5.38
N ASP A 88 7.96 28.05 4.38
CA ASP A 88 7.70 27.43 3.08
C ASP A 88 9.02 27.26 2.32
N MET A 89 9.31 26.03 1.92
CA MET A 89 10.49 25.66 1.14
C MET A 89 10.15 25.17 -0.27
N PHE A 90 8.90 24.76 -0.52
CA PHE A 90 8.55 23.94 -1.69
C PHE A 90 7.21 24.29 -2.33
N THR A 91 6.37 25.09 -1.69
CA THR A 91 5.02 25.43 -2.18
C THR A 91 4.84 26.90 -2.52
N ALA A 92 5.94 27.66 -2.54
CA ALA A 92 5.94 29.06 -2.92
C ALA A 92 5.45 29.21 -4.37
N GLY A 93 4.40 29.99 -4.57
CA GLY A 93 3.79 30.20 -5.89
C GLY A 93 2.76 29.16 -6.31
N VAL A 94 2.50 28.12 -5.51
CA VAL A 94 1.44 27.14 -5.77
C VAL A 94 0.10 27.71 -5.31
N ALA A 95 -0.73 28.17 -6.26
CA ALA A 95 -1.97 28.90 -5.96
C ALA A 95 -3.23 28.17 -6.43
N THR A 96 -3.15 27.45 -7.55
CA THR A 96 -4.29 26.77 -8.17
C THR A 96 -4.23 25.27 -7.99
N ASP A 97 -5.34 24.58 -8.22
CA ASP A 97 -5.38 23.11 -8.19
C ASP A 97 -4.43 22.49 -9.22
N ASP A 98 -4.28 23.13 -10.38
CA ASP A 98 -3.36 22.67 -11.42
C ASP A 98 -1.89 22.84 -11.02
N ASP A 99 -1.56 23.93 -10.31
CA ASP A 99 -0.22 24.09 -9.72
C ASP A 99 0.07 22.98 -8.71
N ILE A 100 -0.92 22.63 -7.88
CA ILE A 100 -0.77 21.56 -6.88
C ILE A 100 -0.57 20.22 -7.59
N ARG A 101 -1.39 19.89 -8.60
CA ARG A 101 -1.24 18.66 -9.38
C ARG A 101 0.13 18.56 -10.04
N ALA A 102 0.62 19.66 -10.63
CA ALA A 102 1.94 19.71 -11.23
C ALA A 102 3.04 19.45 -10.18
N LEU A 103 2.94 20.09 -9.01
CA LEU A 103 3.88 19.87 -7.91
C LEU A 103 3.87 18.42 -7.42
N LEU A 104 2.69 17.82 -7.27
CA LEU A 104 2.53 16.43 -6.85
C LEU A 104 3.20 15.48 -7.86
N ARG A 105 2.97 15.65 -9.17
CA ARG A 105 3.64 14.83 -10.18
C ARG A 105 5.17 14.97 -10.17
N GLU A 106 5.69 16.15 -9.85
CA GLU A 106 7.13 16.39 -9.80
C GLU A 106 7.79 15.79 -8.54
N ARG A 107 7.07 15.75 -7.41
CA ARG A 107 7.70 15.59 -6.08
C ARG A 107 7.19 14.42 -5.26
N VAL A 108 6.12 13.76 -5.67
CA VAL A 108 5.66 12.56 -4.97
C VAL A 108 6.73 11.49 -5.06
N ASP A 109 7.01 10.89 -3.92
CA ASP A 109 8.00 9.84 -3.77
C ASP A 109 7.48 8.80 -2.76
N THR A 110 8.14 7.66 -2.72
CA THR A 110 7.80 6.57 -1.84
C THR A 110 8.10 6.89 -0.38
N VAL A 111 7.22 6.43 0.51
CA VAL A 111 7.51 6.32 1.96
C VAL A 111 8.16 4.99 2.33
N TYR A 112 8.61 4.22 1.34
CA TYR A 112 9.32 2.95 1.50
C TYR A 112 8.51 1.83 2.17
N HIS A 113 7.20 1.74 1.86
CA HIS A 113 6.30 0.71 2.37
C HIS A 113 5.69 -0.20 1.27
N PRO A 114 6.48 -0.81 0.37
CA PRO A 114 5.93 -1.74 -0.61
C PRO A 114 5.42 -3.04 0.05
N VAL A 115 4.27 -3.52 -0.42
CA VAL A 115 3.63 -4.78 0.05
C VAL A 115 2.95 -5.49 -1.14
N GLY A 116 2.41 -6.69 -0.91
CA GLY A 116 1.47 -7.34 -1.85
C GLY A 116 2.08 -8.07 -3.05
N THR A 117 3.40 -8.02 -3.26
CA THR A 117 4.07 -8.68 -4.40
C THR A 117 4.09 -10.21 -4.32
N SER A 118 3.72 -10.79 -3.17
CA SER A 118 3.46 -12.23 -3.00
C SER A 118 2.20 -12.43 -2.15
N ARG A 119 1.13 -11.69 -2.50
CA ARG A 119 -0.13 -11.58 -1.77
C ARG A 119 -0.64 -12.92 -1.24
N MET A 120 -0.95 -12.93 0.05
CA MET A 120 -1.69 -14.00 0.71
C MET A 120 -3.17 -13.97 0.33
N GLY A 121 -3.78 -15.14 0.08
CA GLY A 121 -5.21 -15.22 -0.20
C GLY A 121 -5.69 -16.63 -0.46
N THR A 122 -6.94 -16.75 -0.89
CA THR A 122 -7.56 -18.02 -1.32
C THR A 122 -8.14 -17.93 -2.74
N ASP A 123 -7.96 -16.78 -3.39
CA ASP A 123 -8.38 -16.53 -4.77
C ASP A 123 -7.27 -16.86 -5.76
N THR A 124 -7.58 -16.77 -7.06
CA THR A 124 -6.64 -17.12 -8.14
C THR A 124 -5.46 -16.17 -8.29
N MET A 125 -5.49 -15.01 -7.62
CA MET A 125 -4.41 -14.02 -7.63
C MET A 125 -3.44 -14.20 -6.44
N ALA A 126 -3.75 -15.11 -5.51
CA ALA A 126 -2.90 -15.39 -4.37
C ALA A 126 -1.60 -16.10 -4.79
N VAL A 127 -0.48 -15.69 -4.18
CA VAL A 127 0.82 -16.37 -4.32
C VAL A 127 1.04 -17.34 -3.16
N VAL A 128 0.58 -16.97 -1.96
CA VAL A 128 0.61 -17.84 -0.77
C VAL A 128 -0.77 -18.04 -0.17
N ASP A 129 -0.97 -19.20 0.45
CA ASP A 129 -2.19 -19.52 1.20
C ASP A 129 -2.20 -18.87 2.60
N PRO A 130 -3.29 -18.97 3.38
CA PRO A 130 -3.35 -18.45 4.76
C PRO A 130 -2.36 -19.08 5.74
N ALA A 131 -1.73 -20.21 5.39
CA ALA A 131 -0.62 -20.82 6.13
C ALA A 131 0.76 -20.36 5.60
N LEU A 132 0.78 -19.37 4.72
CA LEU A 132 1.94 -18.75 4.08
C LEU A 132 2.70 -19.66 3.12
N LYS A 133 2.08 -20.77 2.69
CA LYS A 133 2.69 -21.73 1.76
C LYS A 133 2.51 -21.25 0.32
N VAL A 134 3.57 -21.35 -0.47
CA VAL A 134 3.53 -20.97 -1.89
C VAL A 134 2.67 -21.95 -2.67
N HIS A 135 1.71 -21.45 -3.44
CA HIS A 135 0.87 -22.30 -4.27
C HIS A 135 1.71 -23.04 -5.32
N GLY A 136 1.52 -24.37 -5.40
CA GLY A 136 2.21 -25.22 -6.37
C GLY A 136 3.67 -25.56 -6.04
N VAL A 137 4.19 -25.13 -4.88
CA VAL A 137 5.55 -25.47 -4.44
C VAL A 137 5.51 -26.10 -3.05
N GLU A 138 6.04 -27.32 -2.94
CA GLU A 138 6.12 -28.02 -1.66
C GLU A 138 7.20 -27.42 -0.76
N ALA A 139 6.94 -27.45 0.55
CA ALA A 139 7.88 -27.02 1.60
C ALA A 139 8.45 -25.59 1.47
N LEU A 140 7.79 -24.70 0.72
CA LEU A 140 8.19 -23.30 0.58
C LEU A 140 7.13 -22.35 1.17
N ARG A 141 7.60 -21.34 1.91
CA ARG A 141 6.78 -20.26 2.47
C ARG A 141 7.40 -18.90 2.18
N VAL A 142 6.57 -17.85 2.12
CA VAL A 142 7.01 -16.44 2.10
C VAL A 142 6.58 -15.79 3.41
N VAL A 143 7.49 -15.09 4.09
CA VAL A 143 7.26 -14.54 5.43
C VAL A 143 7.88 -13.15 5.54
N ASP A 144 7.24 -12.16 4.93
CA ASP A 144 7.64 -10.76 5.01
C ASP A 144 6.43 -9.83 4.69
N ALA A 145 6.69 -8.58 4.29
CA ALA A 145 5.62 -7.64 3.94
C ALA A 145 4.93 -7.93 2.59
N SER A 146 5.57 -8.69 1.70
CA SER A 146 5.05 -9.01 0.37
C SER A 146 3.76 -9.83 0.42
N ILE A 147 3.52 -10.56 1.51
CA ILE A 147 2.31 -11.36 1.69
C ILE A 147 1.09 -10.54 2.11
N MET A 148 1.26 -9.28 2.54
CA MET A 148 0.13 -8.46 2.99
C MET A 148 -0.82 -8.21 1.79
N PRO A 149 -2.10 -8.60 1.88
CA PRO A 149 -3.00 -8.50 0.72
C PRO A 149 -3.34 -7.07 0.30
N THR A 150 -3.28 -6.14 1.25
CA THR A 150 -3.49 -4.70 1.08
C THR A 150 -2.52 -3.94 1.97
N LEU A 151 -2.24 -2.69 1.63
CA LEU A 151 -1.44 -1.82 2.49
C LEU A 151 -2.17 -1.56 3.81
N ILE A 152 -1.45 -1.69 4.91
CA ILE A 152 -1.98 -1.49 6.25
C ILE A 152 -1.84 -0.01 6.62
N GLY A 153 -2.86 0.57 7.25
CA GLY A 153 -2.77 1.91 7.83
C GLY A 153 -1.71 1.98 8.94
N GLY A 154 -0.49 2.43 8.59
CA GLY A 154 0.62 2.60 9.51
C GLY A 154 1.97 2.11 8.95
N ASN A 155 3.01 2.18 9.78
CA ASN A 155 4.35 1.70 9.40
C ASN A 155 4.38 0.16 9.31
N THR A 156 4.99 -0.37 8.25
CA THR A 156 4.94 -1.82 7.94
C THR A 156 5.80 -2.66 8.89
N ASN A 157 6.86 -2.11 9.47
CA ASN A 157 7.82 -2.84 10.29
C ASN A 157 7.17 -3.70 11.39
N ALA A 158 6.32 -3.10 12.22
CA ALA A 158 5.67 -3.83 13.33
C ALA A 158 4.80 -4.99 12.82
N ARG A 159 4.10 -4.80 11.70
CA ARG A 159 3.26 -5.84 11.09
C ARG A 159 4.12 -6.96 10.50
N THR A 160 5.23 -6.63 9.86
CA THR A 160 6.19 -7.62 9.32
C THR A 160 6.80 -8.48 10.43
N ILE A 161 7.16 -7.88 11.58
CA ILE A 161 7.63 -8.63 12.76
C ILE A 161 6.54 -9.62 13.23
N MET A 162 5.29 -9.16 13.35
CA MET A 162 4.19 -10.02 13.79
C MET A 162 3.87 -11.15 12.78
N ILE A 163 4.04 -10.91 11.48
CA ILE A 163 3.97 -11.96 10.46
C ILE A 163 5.04 -13.02 10.73
N GLY A 164 6.28 -12.61 10.99
CA GLY A 164 7.39 -13.50 11.35
C GLY A 164 7.09 -14.36 12.59
N GLU A 165 6.65 -13.73 13.67
CA GLU A 165 6.26 -14.42 14.92
C GLU A 165 5.16 -15.45 14.67
N LYS A 166 4.09 -15.05 13.98
CA LYS A 166 2.96 -15.94 13.69
C LYS A 166 3.35 -17.11 12.79
N ALA A 167 4.20 -16.86 11.78
CA ALA A 167 4.71 -17.88 10.89
C ALA A 167 5.56 -18.92 11.64
N ALA A 168 6.42 -18.47 12.57
CA ALA A 168 7.24 -19.36 13.38
C ALA A 168 6.38 -20.32 14.21
N ASP A 169 5.30 -19.83 14.82
CA ASP A 169 4.34 -20.67 15.55
C ASP A 169 3.64 -21.68 14.65
N MET A 170 3.17 -21.25 13.47
CA MET A 170 2.53 -22.14 12.49
C MET A 170 3.48 -23.26 12.03
N ILE A 171 4.74 -22.93 11.75
CA ILE A 171 5.76 -23.90 11.33
C ILE A 171 6.06 -24.90 12.46
N ARG A 172 6.24 -24.40 13.69
CA ARG A 172 6.48 -25.27 14.86
C ARG A 172 5.32 -26.22 15.13
N ALA A 173 4.08 -25.75 14.98
CA ALA A 173 2.90 -26.59 15.16
C ALA A 173 2.83 -27.72 14.12
N GLU A 174 3.12 -27.41 12.85
CA GLU A 174 3.14 -28.41 11.77
C GLU A 174 4.25 -29.46 11.97
N VAL A 175 5.46 -29.03 12.33
CA VAL A 175 6.59 -29.94 12.61
C VAL A 175 6.28 -30.87 13.78
N ARG A 176 5.58 -30.40 14.82
CA ARG A 176 5.18 -31.26 15.96
C ARG A 176 4.09 -32.27 15.61
N ALA A 177 3.31 -32.00 14.56
CA ALA A 177 2.21 -32.85 14.12
C ALA A 177 2.63 -33.89 13.07
N SER A 178 3.86 -33.79 12.54
CA SER A 178 4.45 -34.70 11.56
C SER A 178 5.25 -35.81 12.25
#